data_AF-A0A7V3NB56-F1
#
_entry.id   AF-A0A7V3NB56-F1
#
_cell.length_a   1.000
_cell.length_b   1.000
_cell.length_c   1.000
_cell.angle_alpha   90.00
_cell.angle_beta   90.00
_cell.angle_gamma   90.00
#
_symmetry.space_group_name_H-M   'P 1'
#
loop_
_entity.id
_entity.type
_entity.pdbx_description
1 polymer ?
#
loop_
_entity_poly.entity_id
_entity_poly.type
_entity_poly.pdbx_seq_one_letter_code
_entity_poly.pdbx_strand_id
1 'polypeptide(L)'
;MDQRLARRHLLRLWLLLSCAVVTNWLGGSLTAGEKATTRLYLVGVGPGDPDLITLRALEVIKKAQVIFCTEGIQEKFAEELKGKEVIGGYWRLFPYYGKDPATLPAEERREAERIAERRKEFVTRLRQAVAAGKTVAILDHGDPLIYGPWAWCL
;
A
#
# COMPACT_ATOMS: atom_id res chain seq x y z
N MET A 1 10.68 65.17 25.48
CA MET A 1 10.73 63.78 24.98
C MET A 1 9.40 63.11 25.35
N ASP A 2 8.57 62.79 24.35
CA ASP A 2 7.13 62.56 24.52
C ASP A 2 6.78 61.15 25.05
N GLN A 3 6.52 61.07 26.36
CA GLN A 3 6.08 59.88 27.09
C GLN A 3 4.77 59.27 26.57
N ARG A 4 3.92 60.06 25.88
CA ARG A 4 2.65 59.58 25.31
C ARG A 4 2.87 58.78 24.03
N LEU A 5 3.90 59.14 23.26
CA LEU A 5 4.30 58.41 22.06
C LEU A 5 4.84 57.02 22.42
N ALA A 6 5.71 56.95 23.44
CA ALA A 6 6.27 55.69 23.93
C ALA A 6 5.20 54.71 24.43
N ARG A 7 4.18 55.19 25.18
CA ARG A 7 3.05 54.36 25.62
C ARG A 7 2.20 53.83 24.46
N ARG A 8 2.00 54.62 23.40
CA ARG A 8 1.25 54.20 22.21
C ARG A 8 2.00 53.15 21.39
N HIS A 9 3.32 53.25 21.30
CA HIS A 9 4.14 52.24 20.64
C HIS A 9 4.21 50.94 21.45
N LEU A 10 4.35 51.01 22.78
CA LEU A 10 4.33 49.83 23.66
C LEU A 10 2.99 49.09 23.62
N LEU A 11 1.86 49.81 23.63
CA LEU A 11 0.53 49.19 23.55
C LEU A 11 0.29 48.52 22.19
N ARG A 12 0.77 49.12 21.09
CA ARG A 12 0.71 48.52 19.74
C ARG A 12 1.61 47.29 19.61
N LEU A 13 2.79 47.30 20.22
CA LEU A 13 3.70 46.15 20.24
C LEU A 13 3.08 44.98 21.05
N TRP A 14 2.40 45.29 22.14
CA TRP A 14 1.73 44.29 22.99
C TRP A 14 0.52 43.65 22.30
N LEU A 15 -0.31 44.45 21.61
CA LEU A 15 -1.44 43.97 20.80
C LEU A 15 -1.01 43.10 19.62
N LEU A 16 0.11 43.42 18.98
CA LEU A 16 0.67 42.60 17.89
C LEU A 16 1.27 41.29 18.42
N LEU A 17 1.91 41.29 19.59
CA LEU A 17 2.40 40.07 20.23
C LEU A 17 1.24 39.17 20.70
N SER A 18 0.16 39.73 21.26
CA SER A 18 -0.99 38.92 21.67
C SER A 18 -1.71 38.27 20.48
N CYS A 19 -1.74 38.94 19.33
CA CYS A 19 -2.33 38.38 18.11
C CYS A 19 -1.50 37.22 17.54
N ALA A 20 -0.16 37.31 17.60
CA ALA A 20 0.74 36.26 17.14
C ALA A 20 0.74 35.00 18.03
N VAL A 21 0.43 35.13 19.32
CA VAL A 21 0.31 33.97 20.24
C VAL A 21 -1.03 33.25 20.05
N VAL A 22 -2.11 33.97 19.74
CA VAL A 22 -3.44 33.38 19.50
C VAL A 22 -3.49 32.65 18.16
N THR A 23 -2.81 33.13 17.11
CA THR A 23 -2.73 32.41 15.83
C THR A 23 -1.97 31.09 15.93
N ASN A 24 -1.00 30.98 16.84
CA ASN A 24 -0.26 29.73 17.06
C ASN A 24 -1.00 28.73 17.96
N TRP A 25 -2.03 29.16 18.70
CA TRP A 25 -2.89 28.30 19.52
C TRP A 25 -4.15 27.80 18.77
N LEU A 26 -4.55 28.49 17.70
CA LEU A 26 -5.61 28.04 16.77
C LEU A 26 -5.05 27.31 15.54
N GLY A 27 -3.73 27.32 15.35
CA GLY A 27 -3.04 26.45 14.40
C GLY A 27 -3.11 25.02 14.92
N GLY A 28 -4.10 24.28 14.41
CA GLY A 28 -4.51 22.96 14.89
C GLY A 28 -3.37 22.09 15.37
N SER A 29 -3.62 21.42 16.50
CA SER A 29 -2.88 20.22 16.87
C SER A 29 -2.86 19.31 15.64
N LEU A 30 -1.72 19.29 14.94
CA LEU A 30 -1.34 18.18 14.08
C LEU A 30 -1.12 17.03 15.04
N THR A 31 -2.20 16.44 15.53
CA THR A 31 -2.15 15.05 15.92
C THR A 31 -1.67 14.37 14.66
N ALA A 32 -0.39 14.01 14.65
CA ALA A 32 0.11 13.02 13.71
C ALA A 32 -0.77 11.81 14.01
N GLY A 33 -1.88 11.69 13.25
CA GLY A 33 -2.84 10.62 13.41
C GLY A 33 -2.03 9.35 13.46
N GLU A 34 -2.26 8.56 14.51
CA GLU A 34 -1.60 7.26 14.72
C GLU A 34 -1.49 6.62 13.35
N LYS A 35 -0.27 6.50 12.81
CA LYS A 35 -0.05 6.17 11.40
C LYS A 35 -0.67 4.80 11.21
N ALA A 36 -1.91 4.75 10.72
CA ALA A 36 -2.70 3.52 10.67
C ALA A 36 -1.80 2.50 10.01
N THR A 37 -1.42 1.46 10.76
CA THR A 37 -0.32 0.59 10.34
C THR A 37 -0.78 -0.12 9.08
N THR A 38 -0.37 0.43 7.95
CA THR A 38 -0.73 -0.05 6.64
C THR A 38 0.19 -1.21 6.37
N ARG A 39 -0.41 -2.38 6.16
CA ARG A 39 0.32 -3.64 6.10
C ARG A 39 -0.03 -4.33 4.81
N LEU A 40 0.98 -4.47 3.98
CA LEU A 40 1.01 -5.43 2.90
C LEU A 40 1.49 -6.76 3.46
N TYR A 41 0.76 -7.83 3.18
CA TYR A 41 1.11 -9.19 3.56
C TYR A 41 1.33 -10.05 2.33
N LEU A 42 2.40 -10.85 2.35
CA LEU A 42 2.58 -11.98 1.45
C LEU A 42 2.11 -13.22 2.21
N VAL A 43 1.13 -13.93 1.67
CA VAL A 43 0.45 -15.01 2.38
C VAL A 43 0.50 -16.29 1.55
N GLY A 44 1.21 -17.29 2.07
CA GLY A 44 1.16 -18.65 1.53
C GLY A 44 -0.10 -19.35 1.97
N VAL A 45 -0.87 -19.88 1.02
CA VAL A 45 -2.09 -20.67 1.31
C VAL A 45 -1.83 -22.17 1.40
N GLY A 46 -0.56 -22.59 1.30
CA GLY A 46 -0.18 -24.00 1.31
C GLY A 46 -0.28 -24.67 -0.07
N PRO A 47 0.03 -25.97 -0.17
CA PRO A 47 0.26 -26.65 -1.44
C PRO A 47 -1.01 -27.00 -2.21
N GLY A 48 -2.19 -26.98 -1.56
CA GLY A 48 -3.42 -27.38 -2.24
C GLY A 48 -4.64 -27.38 -1.35
N ASP A 49 -4.65 -28.26 -0.35
CA ASP A 49 -5.80 -28.44 0.54
C ASP A 49 -5.95 -27.26 1.52
N PRO A 50 -7.17 -26.70 1.69
CA PRO A 50 -7.37 -25.54 2.56
C PRO A 50 -7.03 -25.76 4.03
N ASP A 51 -7.04 -27.01 4.52
CA ASP A 51 -6.70 -27.34 5.91
C ASP A 51 -5.19 -27.31 6.20
N LEU A 52 -4.35 -27.24 5.17
CA LEU A 52 -2.90 -27.05 5.28
C LEU A 52 -2.50 -25.57 5.43
N ILE A 53 -3.47 -24.64 5.40
CA ILE A 53 -3.21 -23.23 5.65
C ILE A 53 -2.83 -22.99 7.12
N THR A 54 -1.97 -21.99 7.37
CA THR A 54 -1.67 -21.60 8.75
C THR A 54 -2.81 -20.76 9.35
N LEU A 55 -3.01 -20.85 10.67
CA LEU A 55 -3.95 -19.98 11.38
C LEU A 55 -3.63 -18.49 11.17
N ARG A 56 -2.34 -18.14 11.06
CA ARG A 56 -1.90 -16.77 10.81
C ARG A 56 -2.32 -16.26 9.43
N ALA A 57 -2.22 -17.10 8.41
CA ALA A 57 -2.66 -16.76 7.05
C ALA A 57 -4.17 -16.48 7.02
N LEU A 58 -5.00 -17.34 7.64
CA LEU A 58 -6.43 -17.11 7.77
C LEU A 58 -6.77 -15.80 8.49
N GLU A 59 -6.06 -15.51 9.60
CA GLU A 59 -6.27 -14.26 10.33
C GLU A 59 -5.91 -13.01 9.51
N VAL A 60 -4.90 -13.10 8.64
CA VAL A 60 -4.57 -12.03 7.69
C VAL A 60 -5.65 -11.89 6.63
N ILE A 61 -6.12 -13.00 6.03
CA ILE A 61 -7.18 -12.99 5.02
C ILE A 61 -8.44 -12.33 5.58
N LYS A 62 -8.87 -12.71 6.80
CA LYS A 62 -10.04 -12.12 7.48
C LYS A 62 -9.92 -10.60 7.62
N LYS A 63 -8.73 -10.09 7.96
CA LYS A 63 -8.47 -8.65 8.22
C LYS A 63 -8.23 -7.84 6.94
N ALA A 64 -7.76 -8.46 5.87
CA ALA A 64 -7.47 -7.78 4.62
C ALA A 64 -8.76 -7.26 3.97
N GLN A 65 -8.69 -6.04 3.43
CA GLN A 65 -9.77 -5.43 2.64
C GLN A 65 -9.55 -5.64 1.14
N VAL A 66 -8.28 -5.72 0.70
CA VAL A 66 -7.90 -5.99 -0.69
C VAL A 66 -7.07 -7.27 -0.75
N ILE A 67 -7.45 -8.15 -1.66
CA ILE A 67 -6.82 -9.45 -1.88
C ILE A 67 -6.36 -9.53 -3.33
N PHE A 68 -5.09 -9.86 -3.55
CA PHE A 68 -4.57 -10.27 -4.85
C PHE A 68 -4.38 -11.78 -4.85
N CYS A 69 -5.02 -12.50 -5.76
CA CYS A 69 -4.87 -13.96 -5.86
C CYS A 69 -5.19 -14.48 -7.26
N THR A 70 -4.83 -15.73 -7.54
CA THR A 70 -5.28 -16.45 -8.74
C THR A 70 -6.73 -16.91 -8.58
N GLU A 71 -7.39 -17.25 -9.70
CA GLU A 71 -8.76 -17.76 -9.71
C GLU A 71 -8.89 -19.04 -8.87
N GLY A 72 -7.93 -19.97 -8.95
CA GLY A 72 -7.94 -21.20 -8.16
C GLY A 72 -7.83 -20.98 -6.65
N ILE A 73 -7.13 -19.94 -6.18
CA ILE A 73 -7.15 -19.55 -4.76
C ILE A 73 -8.49 -18.92 -4.41
N GLN A 74 -9.02 -18.05 -5.29
CA GLN A 74 -10.30 -17.39 -5.07
C GLN A 74 -11.45 -18.40 -4.90
N GLU A 75 -11.48 -19.45 -5.73
CA GLU A 75 -12.47 -20.53 -5.64
C GLU A 75 -12.36 -21.30 -4.32
N LYS A 76 -11.15 -21.67 -3.91
CA LYS A 76 -10.91 -22.48 -2.70
C LYS A 76 -11.24 -21.75 -1.40
N PHE A 77 -11.02 -20.44 -1.36
CA PHE A 77 -11.24 -19.59 -0.17
C PHE A 77 -12.44 -18.64 -0.37
N ALA A 78 -13.42 -19.02 -1.19
CA ALA A 78 -14.52 -18.14 -1.57
C ALA A 78 -15.30 -17.60 -0.36
N GLU A 79 -15.48 -18.42 0.69
CA GLU A 79 -16.15 -18.01 1.92
C GLU A 79 -15.34 -16.98 2.70
N GLU A 80 -14.03 -17.19 2.88
CA GLU A 80 -13.14 -16.26 3.57
C GLU A 80 -12.98 -14.93 2.82
N LEU A 81 -13.14 -14.96 1.49
CA LEU A 81 -12.99 -13.81 0.60
C LEU A 81 -14.27 -12.99 0.41
N LYS A 82 -15.41 -13.46 0.93
CA LYS A 82 -16.70 -12.80 0.78
C LYS A 82 -16.67 -11.35 1.29
N GLY A 83 -17.17 -10.43 0.46
CA GLY A 83 -17.25 -9.00 0.78
C GLY A 83 -15.93 -8.23 0.72
N LYS A 84 -14.85 -8.86 0.22
CA LYS A 84 -13.55 -8.22 0.01
C LYS A 84 -13.38 -7.76 -1.44
N GLU A 85 -12.49 -6.80 -1.65
CA GLU A 85 -12.03 -6.42 -2.98
C GLU A 85 -11.01 -7.47 -3.45
N VAL A 86 -11.43 -8.40 -4.32
CA VAL A 86 -10.56 -9.44 -4.87
C VAL A 86 -10.09 -9.03 -6.27
N ILE A 87 -8.78 -9.01 -6.46
CA ILE A 87 -8.11 -8.58 -7.68
C ILE A 87 -7.33 -9.76 -8.26
N GLY A 88 -7.82 -10.29 -9.39
CA GLY A 88 -7.20 -11.39 -10.13
C GLY A 88 -6.47 -10.94 -11.41
N GLY A 89 -6.13 -11.92 -12.25
CA GLY A 89 -5.58 -11.71 -13.60
C GLY A 89 -4.07 -11.50 -13.68
N TYR A 90 -3.34 -11.50 -12.56
CA TYR A 90 -1.90 -11.23 -12.53
C TYR A 90 -1.04 -12.51 -12.52
N TRP A 91 -1.23 -13.35 -13.54
CA TRP A 91 -0.43 -14.55 -13.72
C TRP A 91 0.93 -14.24 -14.36
N ARG A 92 2.01 -14.85 -13.83
CA ARG A 92 3.36 -14.87 -14.43
C ARG A 92 3.90 -13.48 -14.79
N LEU A 93 4.01 -12.59 -13.80
CA LEU A 93 4.47 -11.21 -14.00
C LEU A 93 5.99 -11.02 -14.15
N PHE A 94 6.81 -12.06 -14.00
CA PHE A 94 8.27 -11.92 -13.89
C PHE A 94 9.17 -12.74 -14.85
N PRO A 95 8.70 -13.31 -15.98
CA PRO A 95 9.55 -14.14 -16.85
C PRO A 95 10.71 -13.38 -17.54
N TYR A 96 10.60 -12.05 -17.66
CA TYR A 96 11.65 -11.18 -18.22
C TYR A 96 12.18 -10.16 -17.21
N TYR A 97 11.94 -10.37 -15.91
CA TYR A 97 12.39 -9.42 -14.89
C TYR A 97 13.92 -9.31 -14.91
N GLY A 98 14.43 -8.07 -14.88
CA GLY A 98 15.86 -7.77 -14.94
C GLY A 98 16.52 -7.94 -16.32
N LYS A 99 15.80 -8.38 -17.35
CA LYS A 99 16.30 -8.42 -18.73
C LYS A 99 16.08 -7.07 -19.42
N ASP A 100 17.03 -6.65 -20.24
CA ASP A 100 16.85 -5.52 -21.16
C ASP A 100 16.01 -5.98 -22.36
N PRO A 101 14.81 -5.41 -22.60
CA PRO A 101 14.01 -5.74 -23.79
C PRO A 101 14.78 -5.52 -25.11
N ALA A 102 15.78 -4.63 -25.12
CA ALA A 102 16.60 -4.35 -26.29
C ALA A 102 17.44 -5.54 -26.75
N THR A 103 17.74 -6.50 -25.85
CA THR A 103 18.51 -7.70 -26.17
C THR A 103 17.64 -8.87 -26.61
N LEU A 104 16.31 -8.74 -26.55
CA LEU A 104 15.37 -9.80 -26.89
C LEU A 104 15.00 -9.82 -28.38
N PRO A 105 14.73 -11.00 -28.95
CA PRO A 105 14.09 -11.14 -30.25
C PRO A 105 12.77 -10.34 -30.32
N ALA A 106 12.36 -9.93 -31.52
CA ALA A 106 11.24 -8.98 -31.68
C ALA A 106 9.92 -9.46 -31.05
N GLU A 107 9.62 -10.76 -31.11
CA GLU A 107 8.42 -11.33 -30.48
C GLU A 107 8.52 -11.32 -28.96
N GLU A 108 9.61 -11.85 -28.40
CA GLU A 108 9.87 -11.86 -26.95
C GLU A 108 9.91 -10.45 -26.37
N ARG A 109 10.42 -9.47 -27.12
CA ARG A 109 10.42 -8.06 -26.74
C ARG A 109 9.00 -7.52 -26.55
N ARG A 110 8.12 -7.74 -27.53
CA ARG A 110 6.70 -7.31 -27.44
C ARG A 110 6.03 -7.93 -26.22
N GLU A 111 6.29 -9.20 -25.97
CA GLU A 111 5.74 -9.89 -24.81
C GLU A 111 6.33 -9.36 -23.49
N ALA A 112 7.64 -9.10 -23.43
CA ALA A 112 8.31 -8.52 -22.28
C ALA A 112 7.76 -7.13 -21.95
N GLU A 113 7.53 -6.28 -22.96
CA GLU A 113 6.91 -4.96 -22.83
C GLU A 113 5.47 -5.07 -22.32
N ARG A 114 4.67 -5.98 -22.88
CA ARG A 114 3.29 -6.24 -22.43
C ARG A 114 3.25 -6.68 -20.97
N ILE A 115 4.12 -7.60 -20.57
CA ILE A 115 4.22 -8.08 -19.18
C ILE A 115 4.72 -6.97 -18.26
N ALA A 116 5.66 -6.14 -18.71
CA ALA A 116 6.15 -5.01 -17.93
C ALA A 116 5.03 -4.01 -17.61
N GLU A 117 4.16 -3.71 -18.58
CA GLU A 117 3.00 -2.84 -18.35
C GLU A 117 1.99 -3.50 -17.41
N ARG A 118 1.72 -4.79 -17.55
CA ARG A 118 0.85 -5.54 -16.61
C ARG A 118 1.39 -5.54 -15.18
N ARG A 119 2.71 -5.69 -15.02
CA ARG A 119 3.37 -5.62 -13.71
C ARG A 119 3.31 -4.21 -13.14
N LYS A 120 3.46 -3.17 -13.97
CA LYS A 120 3.30 -1.77 -13.56
C LYS A 120 1.88 -1.50 -13.09
N GLU A 121 0.87 -2.01 -13.79
CA GLU A 121 -0.53 -1.93 -13.39
C GLU A 121 -0.75 -2.59 -12.02
N PHE A 122 -0.24 -3.82 -11.83
CA PHE A 122 -0.30 -4.56 -10.56
C PHE A 122 0.29 -3.74 -9.40
N VAL A 123 1.54 -3.29 -9.55
CA VAL A 123 2.25 -2.52 -8.51
C VAL A 123 1.53 -1.20 -8.23
N THR A 124 0.97 -0.55 -9.26
CA THR A 124 0.21 0.69 -9.10
C THR A 124 -1.03 0.47 -8.25
N ARG A 125 -1.85 -0.54 -8.56
CA ARG A 125 -3.06 -0.88 -7.77
C ARG A 125 -2.71 -1.22 -6.33
N LEU A 126 -1.68 -2.04 -6.13
CA LEU A 126 -1.20 -2.43 -4.79
C LEU A 126 -0.76 -1.20 -3.99
N ARG A 127 0.05 -0.31 -4.58
CA ARG A 127 0.50 0.92 -3.92
C ARG A 127 -0.64 1.89 -3.62
N GLN A 128 -1.63 2.00 -4.51
CA GLN A 128 -2.81 2.82 -4.27
C GLN A 128 -3.65 2.28 -3.11
N ALA A 129 -3.85 0.97 -3.02
CA ALA A 129 -4.58 0.36 -1.91
C ALA A 129 -3.85 0.58 -0.57
N VAL A 130 -2.53 0.39 -0.54
CA VAL A 130 -1.71 0.68 0.64
C VAL A 130 -1.75 2.17 0.98
N ALA A 131 -1.59 3.07 0.01
CA ALA A 131 -1.65 4.52 0.25
C ALA A 131 -3.02 4.98 0.78
N ALA A 132 -4.10 4.29 0.40
CA ALA A 132 -5.45 4.51 0.90
C ALA A 132 -5.70 3.98 2.32
N GLY A 133 -4.68 3.49 3.03
CA GLY A 133 -4.83 2.98 4.40
C GLY A 133 -5.35 1.54 4.48
N LYS A 134 -5.54 0.86 3.33
CA LYS A 134 -6.08 -0.51 3.32
C LYS A 134 -5.03 -1.53 3.76
N THR A 135 -5.49 -2.56 4.46
CA THR A 135 -4.76 -3.81 4.66
C THR A 135 -4.87 -4.65 3.38
N VAL A 136 -3.72 -4.97 2.79
CA VAL A 136 -3.60 -5.66 1.52
C VAL A 136 -2.92 -7.00 1.72
N ALA A 137 -3.45 -8.07 1.15
CA ALA A 137 -2.78 -9.36 1.11
C ALA A 137 -2.62 -9.86 -0.33
N ILE A 138 -1.44 -10.38 -0.66
CA ILE A 138 -1.19 -11.19 -1.85
C ILE A 138 -1.20 -12.64 -1.40
N LEU A 139 -2.12 -13.43 -1.93
CA LEU A 139 -2.21 -14.86 -1.67
C LEU A 139 -1.48 -15.62 -2.77
N ASP A 140 -0.62 -16.55 -2.37
CA ASP A 140 0.12 -17.41 -3.29
C ASP A 140 0.08 -18.86 -2.84
N HIS A 141 0.24 -19.77 -3.81
CA HIS A 141 0.36 -21.19 -3.54
C HIS A 141 1.68 -21.49 -2.83
N GLY A 142 1.65 -22.46 -1.90
CA GLY A 142 2.83 -22.86 -1.14
C GLY A 142 3.31 -21.74 -0.22
N ASP A 143 4.57 -21.33 -0.41
CA ASP A 143 5.24 -20.27 0.32
C ASP A 143 5.61 -19.11 -0.62
N PRO A 144 5.25 -17.85 -0.32
CA PRO A 144 5.47 -16.71 -1.21
C PRO A 144 6.94 -16.36 -1.50
N LEU A 145 7.89 -16.95 -0.76
CA LEU A 145 9.32 -16.71 -0.88
C LEU A 145 10.10 -17.94 -1.40
N ILE A 146 9.44 -19.09 -1.57
CA ILE A 146 10.02 -20.26 -2.24
C ILE A 146 9.56 -20.26 -3.69
N TYR A 147 10.40 -19.71 -4.57
CA TYR A 147 10.10 -19.48 -6.01
C TYR A 147 8.93 -18.51 -6.30
N GLY A 148 8.28 -17.97 -5.27
CA GLY A 148 7.30 -16.90 -5.40
C GLY A 148 7.96 -15.55 -5.76
N PRO A 149 7.40 -14.77 -6.71
CA PRO A 149 8.06 -13.57 -7.22
C PRO A 149 7.75 -12.29 -6.41
N TRP A 150 7.03 -12.41 -5.30
CA TRP A 150 6.40 -11.27 -4.64
C TRP A 150 7.36 -10.36 -3.88
N ALA A 151 8.55 -10.87 -3.53
CA ALA A 151 9.63 -10.03 -3.01
C ALA A 151 10.00 -8.89 -3.98
N TRP A 152 9.75 -9.04 -5.28
CA TRP A 152 10.01 -8.03 -6.30
C TRP A 152 8.85 -7.02 -6.48
N CYS A 153 7.74 -7.18 -5.74
CA CYS A 153 6.60 -6.28 -5.73
C CYS A 153 6.64 -5.23 -4.60
N LEU A 154 7.56 -5.38 -3.65
CA LEU A 154 7.81 -4.46 -2.52
C LEU A 154 8.61 -3.25 -3.01
#